data_AF-A0A1Q4F8S3-F1
#
_entry.id   AF-A0A1Q4F8S3-F1
#
_cell.length_a   1.000
_cell.length_b   1.000
_cell.length_c   1.000
_cell.angle_alpha   90.00
_cell.angle_beta   90.00
_cell.angle_gamma   90.00
#
_symmetry.space_group_name_H-M   'P 1'
#
loop_
_entity.id
_entity.type
_entity.pdbx_description
1 polymer ?
#
loop_
_entity_poly.entity_id
_entity_poly.type
_entity_poly.pdbx_seq_one_letter_code
_entity_poly.pdbx_strand_id
1 'polypeptide(L)'
;MFKIFKRRRDKPSVMYGVFQKMGEAVERRQRKAADYLNRRTASLSRKQLAISLVLFCFLFGSTSAYTIWYSIHSPSGVIRVQPVRVPAHSILPDERLSNETELTSRQVKRFLQFRQYLDSLQRTQSGKEIYDSIARYRPGLLDSLAFIEETYHQQLKKQSDNGKKK
;
A
#
# COMPACT_ATOMS: atom_id res chain seq x y z
N MET A 1 -17.10 27.93 -47.17
CA MET A 1 -15.66 27.88 -46.79
C MET A 1 -15.56 27.84 -45.27
N PHE A 2 -15.20 26.68 -44.72
CA PHE A 2 -15.24 26.41 -43.28
C PHE A 2 -14.00 26.98 -42.55
N LYS A 3 -14.20 27.84 -41.53
CA LYS A 3 -13.15 28.29 -40.60
C LYS A 3 -12.94 27.20 -39.52
N ILE A 4 -12.06 26.23 -39.81
CA ILE A 4 -11.86 25.03 -38.95
C ILE A 4 -10.75 25.18 -37.90
N PHE A 5 -9.92 26.22 -37.91
CA PHE A 5 -8.84 26.36 -36.93
C PHE A 5 -9.06 27.50 -35.94
N LYS A 6 -9.67 27.17 -34.79
CA LYS A 6 -9.66 28.05 -33.60
C LYS A 6 -8.35 27.80 -32.84
N ARG A 7 -7.33 28.63 -33.11
CA ARG A 7 -6.02 28.59 -32.42
C ARG A 7 -6.24 28.76 -30.91
N ARG A 8 -6.09 27.68 -30.13
CA ARG A 8 -6.04 27.78 -28.67
C ARG A 8 -4.76 28.54 -28.31
N ARG A 9 -4.88 29.70 -27.66
CA ARG A 9 -3.75 30.30 -26.94
C ARG A 9 -3.59 29.51 -25.66
N ASP A 10 -2.48 28.79 -25.52
CA ASP A 10 -2.08 28.23 -24.24
C ASP A 10 -1.94 29.38 -23.24
N LYS A 11 -2.78 29.37 -22.21
CA LYS A 11 -2.67 30.31 -21.10
C LYS A 11 -1.39 29.94 -20.37
N PRO A 12 -0.40 30.85 -20.21
CA PRO A 12 0.81 30.53 -19.47
C PRO A 12 0.37 30.07 -18.08
N SER A 13 0.78 28.86 -17.69
CA SER A 13 0.38 28.32 -16.41
C SER A 13 0.93 29.27 -15.34
N VAL A 14 0.05 29.73 -14.45
CA VAL A 14 0.41 30.64 -13.33
C VAL A 14 1.55 30.04 -12.49
N MET A 15 1.67 28.71 -12.53
CA MET A 15 2.74 27.92 -11.96
C MET A 15 4.13 28.27 -12.51
N TYR A 16 4.30 28.50 -13.83
CA TYR A 16 5.60 28.91 -14.40
C TYR A 16 6.09 30.24 -13.83
N GLY A 17 5.20 31.22 -13.66
CA GLY A 17 5.57 32.53 -13.11
C GLY A 17 5.99 32.48 -11.63
N VAL A 18 5.35 31.62 -10.83
CA VAL A 18 5.70 31.42 -9.42
C VAL A 18 7.03 30.65 -9.32
N PHE A 19 7.21 29.58 -10.09
CA PHE A 19 8.47 28.82 -10.12
C PHE A 19 9.64 29.66 -10.62
N GLN A 20 9.43 30.53 -11.60
CA GLN A 20 10.46 31.45 -12.07
C GLN A 20 10.86 32.47 -10.99
N LYS A 21 9.89 33.05 -10.27
CA LYS A 21 10.19 33.94 -9.14
C LYS A 21 10.90 33.24 -7.99
N MET A 22 10.55 31.98 -7.70
CA MET A 22 11.28 31.17 -6.71
C MET A 22 12.69 30.86 -7.19
N GLY A 23 12.88 30.50 -8.46
CA GLY A 23 14.18 30.29 -9.07
C GLY A 23 15.07 31.52 -8.98
N GLU A 24 14.56 32.70 -9.35
CA GLU A 24 15.29 33.96 -9.22
C GLU A 24 15.63 34.31 -7.76
N ALA A 25 14.73 34.01 -6.82
CA ALA A 25 14.98 34.25 -5.39
C ALA A 25 16.08 33.33 -4.84
N VAL A 26 16.09 32.05 -5.25
CA VAL A 26 17.12 31.08 -4.90
C VAL A 26 18.45 31.49 -5.53
N GLU A 27 18.47 31.87 -6.80
CA GLU A 27 19.67 32.30 -7.51
C GLU A 27 20.29 33.55 -6.86
N ARG A 28 19.48 34.53 -6.46
CA ARG A 28 19.97 35.71 -5.71
C ARG A 28 20.58 35.32 -4.38
N ARG A 29 20.01 34.34 -3.66
CA ARG A 29 20.58 33.84 -2.41
C ARG A 29 21.88 33.08 -2.65
N GLN A 30 21.95 32.26 -3.69
CA GLN A 30 23.16 31.56 -4.09
C GLN A 30 24.27 32.53 -4.49
N ARG A 31 23.97 33.58 -5.27
CA ARG A 31 24.93 34.63 -5.60
C ARG A 31 25.43 35.39 -4.38
N LYS A 32 24.53 35.80 -3.47
CA LYS A 32 24.94 36.44 -2.20
C LYS A 32 25.81 35.52 -1.34
N ALA A 33 25.47 34.24 -1.27
CA ALA A 33 26.27 33.25 -0.55
C ALA A 33 27.63 33.06 -1.23
N ALA A 34 27.67 32.99 -2.56
CA ALA A 34 28.89 32.89 -3.34
C ALA A 34 29.78 34.13 -3.18
N ASP A 35 29.23 35.34 -3.23
CA ASP A 35 29.96 36.59 -3.00
C ASP A 35 30.49 36.67 -1.57
N TYR A 36 29.69 36.24 -0.59
CA TYR A 36 30.11 36.17 0.81
C TYR A 36 31.26 35.17 1.01
N LEU A 37 31.12 33.96 0.45
CA LEU A 37 32.14 32.92 0.47
C LEU A 37 33.40 33.37 -0.27
N ASN A 38 33.26 34.03 -1.42
CA ASN A 38 34.38 34.52 -2.21
C ASN A 38 35.11 35.64 -1.48
N ARG A 39 34.40 36.56 -0.81
CA ARG A 39 35.03 37.60 0.02
C ARG A 39 35.79 37.02 1.22
N ARG A 40 35.26 35.97 1.85
CA ARG A 40 35.93 35.27 2.95
C ARG A 40 37.11 34.41 2.47
N THR A 41 36.98 33.77 1.32
CA THR A 41 38.03 32.91 0.74
C THR A 41 39.13 33.72 0.08
N ALA A 42 38.84 34.91 -0.47
CA ALA A 42 39.83 35.81 -1.07
C ALA A 42 40.85 36.32 -0.03
N SER A 43 40.48 36.41 1.25
CA SER A 43 41.41 36.73 2.33
C SER A 43 42.27 35.55 2.80
N LEU A 44 42.00 34.33 2.34
CA LEU A 44 42.73 33.13 2.76
C LEU A 44 43.91 32.86 1.82
N SER A 45 45.09 32.67 2.39
CA SER A 45 46.26 32.21 1.64
C SER A 45 46.07 30.75 1.19
N ARG A 46 46.64 30.37 0.04
CA ARG A 46 46.59 28.98 -0.49
C ARG A 46 47.02 27.94 0.54
N LYS A 47 47.97 28.29 1.42
CA LYS A 47 48.43 27.44 2.53
C LYS A 47 47.35 27.23 3.60
N GLN A 48 46.60 28.27 3.95
CA GLN A 48 45.51 28.17 4.93
C GLN A 48 44.34 27.35 4.37
N LEU A 49 44.04 27.48 3.07
CA LEU A 49 43.02 26.67 2.42
C LEU A 49 43.41 25.19 2.43
N ALA A 50 44.66 24.87 2.08
CA ALA A 50 45.18 23.50 2.16
C ALA A 50 45.11 22.92 3.58
N ILE A 51 45.52 23.69 4.60
CA ILE A 51 45.42 23.27 6.01
C ILE A 51 43.96 23.03 6.41
N SER A 52 43.05 23.94 6.04
CA SER A 52 41.63 23.80 6.36
C SER A 52 41.01 22.56 5.71
N LEU A 53 41.43 22.22 4.49
CA LEU A 53 40.94 21.06 3.76
C LEU A 53 41.44 19.76 4.41
N VAL A 54 42.72 19.72 4.78
CA VAL A 54 43.29 18.58 5.51
C VAL A 54 42.57 18.38 6.83
N LEU A 55 42.37 19.45 7.61
CA LEU A 55 41.70 19.40 8.90
C LEU A 55 40.24 18.96 8.76
N PHE A 56 39.54 19.45 7.74
CA PHE A 56 38.18 19.03 7.40
C PHE A 56 38.13 17.53 7.03
N CYS A 57 39.04 17.06 6.17
CA CYS A 57 39.14 15.66 5.79
C CYS A 57 39.45 14.76 6.99
N PHE A 58 40.32 15.18 7.91
CA PHE A 58 40.58 14.41 9.13
C PHE A 58 39.36 14.38 10.04
N LEU A 59 38.71 15.50 10.31
CA LEU A 59 37.52 15.52 11.18
C LEU A 59 36.40 14.65 10.62
N PHE A 60 35.99 14.88 9.37
CA PHE A 60 34.91 14.11 8.74
C PHE A 60 35.29 12.67 8.42
N GLY A 61 36.55 12.43 8.02
CA GLY A 61 37.08 11.10 7.77
C GLY A 61 37.12 10.27 9.05
N SER A 62 37.63 10.84 10.15
CA SER A 62 37.69 10.18 11.45
C SER A 62 36.30 9.91 12.02
N THR A 63 35.34 10.84 11.93
CA THR A 63 33.97 10.57 12.39
C THR A 63 33.32 9.46 11.58
N SER A 64 33.49 9.47 10.25
CA SER A 64 32.92 8.43 9.39
C SER A 64 33.52 7.06 9.68
N ALA A 65 34.85 6.98 9.76
CA ALA A 65 35.56 5.76 10.12
C ALA A 65 35.16 5.26 11.52
N TYR A 66 35.03 6.16 12.50
CA TYR A 66 34.57 5.84 13.84
C TYR A 66 33.14 5.29 13.84
N THR A 67 32.22 5.89 13.09
CA THR A 67 30.84 5.37 12.99
C THR A 67 30.76 3.99 12.36
N ILE A 68 31.56 3.72 11.33
CA ILE A 68 31.62 2.41 10.69
C ILE A 68 32.22 1.38 11.66
N TRP A 69 33.34 1.72 12.29
CA TRP A 69 33.98 0.88 13.29
C TRP A 69 33.02 0.54 14.44
N TYR A 70 32.36 1.57 14.98
CA TYR A 70 31.37 1.45 16.04
C TYR A 70 30.16 0.63 15.60
N SER A 71 29.68 0.79 14.36
CA SER A 71 28.55 0.02 13.84
C SER A 71 28.88 -1.46 13.62
N ILE A 72 30.13 -1.80 13.31
CA ILE A 72 30.57 -3.19 13.15
C ILE A 72 30.79 -3.85 14.51
N HIS A 73 31.37 -3.15 15.48
CA HIS A 73 31.69 -3.70 16.80
C HIS A 73 30.53 -3.64 17.79
N SER A 74 29.62 -2.69 17.63
CA SER A 74 28.41 -2.64 18.44
C SER A 74 27.45 -3.67 17.87
N PRO A 75 26.95 -4.63 18.68
CA PRO A 75 25.84 -5.46 18.26
C PRO A 75 24.63 -4.56 18.07
N SER A 76 24.45 -4.05 16.84
CA SER A 76 23.25 -3.33 16.44
C SER A 76 22.08 -4.21 16.81
N GLY A 77 21.17 -3.64 17.60
CA GLY A 77 20.16 -4.37 18.38
C GLY A 77 19.63 -5.53 17.57
N VAL A 78 19.94 -6.74 18.02
CA VAL A 78 19.39 -7.97 17.45
C VAL A 78 17.91 -7.72 17.25
N ILE A 79 17.45 -7.74 16.00
CA ILE A 79 16.02 -7.77 15.70
C ILE A 79 15.55 -9.07 16.34
N ARG A 80 15.12 -8.97 17.60
CA ARG A 80 14.59 -10.08 18.35
C ARG A 80 13.23 -10.27 17.74
N VAL A 81 13.19 -11.13 16.72
CA VAL A 81 11.96 -11.70 16.18
C VAL A 81 11.29 -12.38 17.37
N GLN A 82 10.45 -11.62 18.07
CA GLN A 82 9.63 -12.18 19.12
C GLN A 82 8.69 -13.13 18.40
N PRO A 83 8.70 -14.43 18.75
CA PRO A 83 7.76 -15.35 18.15
C PRO A 83 6.36 -14.81 18.46
N VAL A 84 5.61 -14.51 17.41
CA VAL A 84 4.22 -14.10 17.54
C VAL A 84 3.48 -15.31 18.08
N ARG A 85 3.19 -15.31 19.38
CA ARG A 85 2.42 -16.35 20.05
C ARG A 85 0.97 -16.18 19.62
N VAL A 86 0.59 -16.90 18.58
CA VAL A 86 -0.79 -16.91 18.11
C VAL A 86 -1.64 -17.56 19.22
N PRO A 87 -2.74 -16.92 19.67
CA PRO A 87 -3.61 -17.50 20.69
C PRO A 87 -4.18 -18.82 20.17
N ALA A 88 -4.37 -19.80 21.06
CA ALA A 88 -4.85 -21.14 20.73
C ALA A 88 -6.24 -21.19 20.05
N HIS A 89 -6.88 -20.05 19.83
CA HIS A 89 -8.20 -19.91 19.22
C HIS A 89 -8.16 -19.05 17.94
N SER A 90 -6.97 -18.77 17.39
CA SER A 90 -6.91 -18.33 16.00
C SER A 90 -7.43 -19.45 15.12
N ILE A 91 -8.34 -19.11 14.21
CA ILE A 91 -8.73 -19.92 13.07
C ILE A 91 -7.48 -20.01 12.19
N LEU A 92 -6.53 -20.88 12.55
CA LEU A 92 -5.55 -21.37 11.61
C LEU A 92 -6.39 -22.06 10.52
N PRO A 93 -6.17 -21.78 9.23
CA PRO A 93 -6.64 -22.66 8.19
C PRO A 93 -5.93 -23.98 8.48
N ASP A 94 -6.63 -24.90 9.15
CA ASP A 94 -6.16 -26.25 9.31
C ASP A 94 -5.87 -26.76 7.90
N GLU A 95 -4.64 -27.19 7.60
CA GLU A 95 -4.34 -27.77 6.30
C GLU A 95 -5.21 -29.02 6.04
N ARG A 96 -5.85 -29.57 7.09
CA ARG A 96 -6.90 -30.59 6.96
C ARG A 96 -8.25 -30.04 6.47
N LEU A 97 -8.57 -28.76 6.72
CA LEU A 97 -9.74 -28.10 6.14
C LEU A 97 -9.56 -27.79 4.65
N SER A 98 -8.32 -27.62 4.18
CA SER A 98 -8.04 -27.43 2.74
C SER A 98 -8.55 -28.60 1.88
N ASN A 99 -8.55 -29.83 2.42
CA ASN A 99 -9.13 -31.01 1.77
C ASN A 99 -10.65 -31.16 2.00
N GLU A 100 -11.25 -30.46 2.96
CA GLU A 100 -12.70 -30.36 3.14
C GLU A 100 -13.33 -29.19 2.36
N THR A 101 -12.53 -28.41 1.61
CA THR A 101 -13.05 -27.27 0.84
C THR A 101 -13.95 -27.70 -0.31
N GLU A 102 -13.91 -28.96 -0.77
CA GLU A 102 -14.89 -29.45 -1.74
C GLU A 102 -16.27 -29.55 -1.08
N LEU A 103 -17.12 -28.57 -1.35
CA LEU A 103 -18.47 -28.50 -0.81
C LEU A 103 -19.22 -29.77 -1.25
N THR A 104 -19.55 -30.62 -0.28
CA THR A 104 -20.29 -31.85 -0.58
C THR A 104 -21.67 -31.46 -1.12
N SER A 105 -22.13 -32.15 -2.18
CA SER A 105 -23.44 -31.90 -2.82
C SER A 105 -24.62 -31.84 -1.83
N ARG A 106 -24.54 -32.60 -0.73
CA ARG A 106 -25.52 -32.59 0.38
C ARG A 106 -25.54 -31.28 1.16
N GLN A 107 -24.40 -30.66 1.40
CA GLN A 107 -24.29 -29.37 2.10
C GLN A 107 -24.88 -28.26 1.23
N VAL A 108 -24.50 -28.23 -0.05
CA VAL A 108 -25.03 -27.28 -1.05
C VAL A 108 -26.55 -27.36 -1.17
N LYS A 109 -27.11 -28.57 -1.20
CA LYS A 109 -28.57 -28.76 -1.24
C LYS A 109 -29.29 -28.13 -0.03
N ARG A 110 -28.70 -28.22 1.17
CA ARG A 110 -29.27 -27.59 2.38
C ARG A 110 -29.21 -26.06 2.29
N PHE A 111 -28.12 -25.52 1.76
CA PHE A 111 -27.99 -24.07 1.53
C PHE A 111 -29.00 -23.56 0.48
N LEU A 112 -29.19 -24.30 -0.62
CA LEU A 112 -30.19 -23.96 -1.63
C LEU A 112 -31.62 -23.99 -1.08
N GLN A 113 -31.95 -25.01 -0.28
CA GLN A 113 -33.26 -25.10 0.40
C GLN A 113 -33.47 -23.92 1.35
N PHE A 114 -32.43 -23.52 2.08
CA PHE A 114 -32.49 -22.35 2.94
C PHE A 114 -32.68 -21.05 2.14
N ARG A 115 -32.01 -20.92 0.98
CA ARG A 115 -32.21 -19.77 0.09
C ARG A 115 -33.64 -19.71 -0.44
N GLN A 116 -34.18 -20.84 -0.91
CA GLN A 116 -35.57 -20.94 -1.34
C GLN A 116 -36.56 -20.59 -0.23
N TYR A 117 -36.25 -20.97 1.02
CA TYR A 117 -37.04 -20.58 2.17
C TYR A 117 -37.01 -19.06 2.39
N LEU A 118 -35.84 -18.41 2.35
CA LEU A 118 -35.75 -16.96 2.45
C LEU A 118 -36.50 -16.24 1.32
N ASP A 119 -36.39 -16.73 0.08
CA ASP A 119 -37.11 -16.18 -1.07
C ASP A 119 -38.63 -16.39 -0.93
N SER A 120 -39.07 -17.49 -0.32
CA SER A 120 -40.49 -17.74 -0.02
C SER A 120 -41.04 -16.79 1.05
N LEU A 121 -40.24 -16.45 2.06
CA LEU A 121 -40.59 -15.50 3.10
C LEU A 121 -40.81 -14.09 2.53
N GLN A 122 -40.02 -13.68 1.54
CA GLN A 122 -40.17 -12.37 0.91
C GLN A 122 -41.46 -12.20 0.10
N ARG A 123 -42.12 -13.29 -0.31
CA ARG A 123 -43.33 -13.25 -1.15
C ARG A 123 -44.61 -12.92 -0.38
N THR A 124 -44.61 -13.12 0.94
CA THR A 124 -45.79 -12.91 1.79
C THR A 124 -45.57 -11.71 2.70
N GLN A 125 -46.58 -10.88 2.89
CA GLN A 125 -46.48 -9.69 3.76
C GLN A 125 -46.07 -10.04 5.20
N SER A 126 -46.59 -11.15 5.75
CA SER A 126 -46.20 -11.67 7.06
C SER A 126 -44.80 -12.31 7.08
N GLY A 127 -44.37 -12.90 5.97
CA GLY A 127 -43.04 -13.49 5.84
C GLY A 127 -41.92 -12.44 5.75
N LYS A 128 -42.23 -11.25 5.23
CA LYS A 128 -41.29 -10.14 5.12
C LYS A 128 -40.84 -9.61 6.49
N GLU A 129 -41.74 -9.61 7.48
CA GLU A 129 -41.39 -9.25 8.86
C GLU A 129 -40.37 -10.23 9.48
N ILE A 130 -40.52 -11.51 9.17
CA ILE A 130 -39.58 -12.57 9.60
C ILE A 130 -38.24 -12.41 8.89
N TYR A 131 -38.26 -12.14 7.58
CA TYR A 131 -37.06 -11.86 6.79
C TYR A 131 -36.27 -10.67 7.36
N ASP A 132 -36.96 -9.54 7.60
CA ASP A 132 -36.35 -8.33 8.15
C ASP A 132 -35.81 -8.57 9.57
N SER A 133 -36.45 -9.43 10.36
CA SER A 133 -35.93 -9.83 11.68
C SER A 133 -34.63 -10.62 11.55
N ILE A 134 -34.60 -11.63 10.67
CA ILE A 134 -33.40 -12.45 10.44
C ILE A 134 -32.23 -11.58 9.95
N ALA A 135 -32.49 -10.65 9.03
CA ALA A 135 -31.48 -9.74 8.49
C ALA A 135 -30.88 -8.81 9.57
N ARG A 136 -31.69 -8.34 10.53
CA ARG A 136 -31.23 -7.49 11.63
C ARG A 136 -30.43 -8.26 12.68
N TYR A 137 -30.86 -9.47 13.06
CA TYR A 137 -30.19 -10.25 14.10
C TYR A 137 -28.86 -10.87 13.64
N ARG A 138 -28.68 -11.07 12.33
CA ARG A 138 -27.45 -11.66 11.77
C ARG A 138 -26.93 -10.85 10.58
N PRO A 139 -26.32 -9.67 10.83
CA PRO A 139 -25.67 -8.92 9.77
C PRO A 139 -24.57 -9.79 9.14
N GLY A 140 -24.59 -9.95 7.81
CA GLY A 140 -23.61 -10.75 7.05
C GLY A 140 -24.06 -12.18 6.67
N LEU A 141 -25.23 -12.65 7.13
CA LEU A 141 -25.76 -13.96 6.73
C LEU A 141 -25.99 -14.07 5.22
N LEU A 142 -26.59 -13.02 4.64
CA LEU A 142 -26.89 -12.97 3.20
C LEU A 142 -25.63 -12.92 2.34
N ASP A 143 -24.60 -12.24 2.83
CA ASP A 143 -23.32 -12.10 2.17
C ASP A 143 -22.54 -13.43 2.21
N SER A 144 -22.56 -14.10 3.37
CA SER A 144 -21.99 -15.46 3.51
C SER A 144 -22.71 -16.48 2.61
N LEU A 145 -24.02 -16.37 2.43
CA LEU A 145 -24.77 -17.23 1.51
C LEU A 145 -24.35 -17.01 0.04
N ALA A 146 -24.22 -15.75 -0.37
CA ALA A 146 -23.77 -15.41 -1.72
C ALA A 146 -22.35 -15.93 -1.98
N PHE A 147 -21.46 -15.79 -1.00
CA PHE A 147 -20.09 -16.28 -1.08
C PHE A 147 -20.00 -17.81 -1.25
N ILE A 148 -20.83 -18.57 -0.52
CA ILE A 148 -20.87 -20.04 -0.64
C ILE A 148 -21.38 -20.47 -2.03
N GLU A 149 -22.39 -19.79 -2.55
CA GLU A 149 -22.95 -20.07 -3.88
C GLU A 149 -21.91 -19.81 -4.99
N GLU A 150 -21.21 -18.68 -4.93
CA GLU A 150 -20.15 -18.35 -5.88
C GLU A 150 -19.01 -19.39 -5.82
N THR A 151 -18.58 -19.74 -4.60
CA THR A 151 -17.52 -20.73 -4.39
C THR A 151 -17.90 -22.09 -4.99
N TYR A 152 -19.16 -22.53 -4.85
CA TYR A 152 -19.65 -23.76 -5.45
C TYR A 152 -19.65 -23.72 -6.99
N HIS A 153 -20.09 -22.61 -7.59
CA HIS A 153 -20.05 -22.45 -9.05
C HIS A 153 -18.62 -22.52 -9.60
N GLN A 154 -17.66 -21.92 -8.89
CA GLN A 154 -16.25 -21.99 -9.25
C GLN A 154 -15.71 -23.44 -9.16
N GLN A 155 -16.12 -24.21 -8.15
CA GLN A 155 -15.77 -25.63 -8.02
C GLN A 155 -16.31 -26.47 -9.18
N LEU A 156 -17.59 -26.28 -9.53
CA LEU A 156 -18.24 -27.01 -10.63
C LEU A 156 -17.55 -26.71 -11.97
N LYS A 157 -17.19 -25.44 -12.20
CA LYS A 157 -16.44 -25.01 -13.39
C LYS A 157 -15.05 -25.64 -13.47
N LYS A 158 -14.34 -25.69 -12.33
CA LYS A 158 -13.01 -26.30 -12.24
C LYS A 158 -13.05 -27.81 -12.48
N GLN A 159 -14.05 -28.52 -11.94
CA GLN A 159 -14.25 -29.95 -12.20
C GLN A 159 -14.61 -30.23 -13.67
N SER A 160 -15.45 -29.40 -14.30
CA SER A 160 -15.78 -29.53 -15.73
C SER A 160 -14.59 -29.26 -16.66
N ASP A 161 -13.69 -28.33 -16.30
CA ASP A 161 -12.50 -28.01 -17.11
C ASP A 161 -11.42 -29.10 -17.00
N ASN A 162 -11.27 -29.70 -15.81
CA ASN A 162 -10.34 -30.81 -15.58
C ASN A 162 -10.79 -32.11 -16.28
N GLY A 163 -12.10 -32.29 -16.49
CA GLY A 163 -12.66 -33.41 -17.27
C GLY A 163 -12.50 -33.28 -18.79
N LYS A 164 -12.16 -32.09 -19.32
CA LYS A 164 -11.87 -31.87 -20.75
C LYS A 164 -10.39 -31.99 -21.12
N LYS A 165 -9.50 -32.11 -20.12
CA LYS A 165 -8.05 -32.28 -20.29
C LYS A 165 -7.58 -33.73 -20.16
N LYS A 166 -8.50 -34.70 -20.15
CA LYS A 166 -8.20 -36.13 -20.25
C LYS A 166 -8.69 -36.68 -21.58
#